data_AF-A0A165BCU4-F1
#
_entry.id   AF-A0A165BCU4-F1
#
_cell.length_a   1.000
_cell.length_b   1.000
_cell.length_c   1.000
_cell.angle_alpha   90.00
_cell.angle_beta   90.00
_cell.angle_gamma   90.00
#
_symmetry.space_group_name_H-M   'P 1'
#
loop_
_entity.id
_entity.type
_entity.pdbx_description
1 polymer ?
#
loop_
_entity_poly.entity_id
_entity_poly.type
_entity_poly.pdbx_seq_one_letter_code
_entity_poly.pdbx_strand_id
1 'polypeptide(L)'
;LYADQHFQIDAYFPFIAFDQQQFRDTFHGGYLLTDRRNFSSVADCILSIQTDILQWLVNHALSVSFLKLMDKDEACCFELISVLNHVSGHVDGSLARRKQMCSEIRSLIITMNVPIFFITFSPVDINHLLCLYYCGE
;
A
#
# COMPACT_ATOMS: atom_id res chain seq x y z
N LEU A 1 -12.87 2.98 -23.56
CA LEU A 1 -13.12 4.29 -22.91
C LEU A 1 -12.26 5.42 -23.48
N TYR A 2 -11.30 5.19 -24.39
CA TYR A 2 -10.57 6.28 -25.07
C TYR A 2 -10.30 5.92 -26.53
N ALA A 3 -11.27 6.23 -27.40
CA ALA A 3 -11.15 6.07 -28.86
C ALA A 3 -10.82 7.39 -29.57
N ASP A 4 -10.64 8.47 -28.81
CA ASP A 4 -10.27 9.77 -29.35
C ASP A 4 -8.76 9.80 -29.60
N GLN A 5 -8.38 10.11 -30.85
CA GLN A 5 -6.98 10.16 -31.29
C GLN A 5 -6.16 11.23 -30.55
N HIS A 6 -6.80 12.29 -30.05
CA HIS A 6 -6.08 13.35 -29.33
C HIS A 6 -5.48 12.84 -28.01
N PHE A 7 -6.16 11.91 -27.32
CA PHE A 7 -5.65 11.29 -26.09
C PHE A 7 -4.58 10.23 -26.35
N GLN A 8 -4.47 9.70 -27.57
CA GLN A 8 -3.46 8.71 -27.92
C GLN A 8 -2.07 9.32 -28.18
N ILE A 9 -2.03 10.60 -28.55
CA ILE A 9 -0.80 11.31 -28.93
C ILE A 9 -0.28 12.19 -27.78
N ASP A 10 -1.14 12.55 -26.82
CA ASP A 10 -0.74 13.35 -25.67
C ASP A 10 0.19 12.56 -24.73
N ALA A 11 1.44 13.00 -24.63
CA ALA A 11 2.47 12.41 -23.79
C ALA A 11 2.12 12.47 -22.28
N TYR A 12 1.30 13.43 -21.84
CA TYR A 12 0.89 13.58 -20.45
C TYR A 12 -0.39 12.83 -20.10
N PHE A 13 -1.16 12.41 -21.10
CA PHE A 13 -2.43 11.73 -20.88
C PHE A 13 -2.32 10.46 -20.01
N PRO A 14 -1.34 9.55 -20.22
CA PRO A 14 -1.18 8.38 -19.36
C PRO A 14 -0.95 8.75 -17.90
N PHE A 15 -0.17 9.81 -17.63
CA PHE A 15 0.10 10.30 -16.29
C PHE A 15 -1.16 10.85 -15.63
N ILE A 16 -1.88 11.74 -16.31
CA ILE A 16 -3.13 12.35 -15.79
C ILE A 16 -4.20 11.27 -15.56
N ALA A 17 -4.35 10.34 -16.49
CA ALA A 17 -5.32 9.24 -16.36
C ALA A 17 -4.97 8.33 -15.18
N PHE A 18 -3.68 8.03 -14.98
CA PHE A 18 -3.22 7.21 -13.86
C PHE A 18 -3.43 7.92 -12.51
N ASP A 19 -3.09 9.20 -12.41
CA ASP A 19 -3.35 10.00 -11.20
C ASP A 19 -4.84 10.03 -10.86
N GLN A 20 -5.69 10.30 -11.86
CA GLN A 20 -7.15 10.30 -11.67
C GLN A 20 -7.66 8.93 -11.21
N GLN A 21 -7.13 7.85 -11.76
CA GLN A 21 -7.48 6.50 -11.33
C GLN A 21 -7.02 6.27 -9.88
N GLN A 22 -5.77 6.61 -9.54
CA GLN A 22 -5.22 6.46 -8.20
C GLN A 22 -6.05 7.23 -7.16
N PHE A 23 -6.44 8.47 -7.46
CA PHE A 23 -7.33 9.24 -6.60
C PHE A 23 -8.67 8.55 -6.42
N ARG A 24 -9.31 8.11 -7.51
CA ARG A 24 -10.60 7.41 -7.44
C ARG A 24 -10.53 6.14 -6.62
N ASP A 25 -9.49 5.32 -6.82
CA ASP A 25 -9.30 4.06 -6.11
C ASP A 25 -9.06 4.32 -4.61
N THR A 26 -8.25 5.34 -4.28
CA THR A 26 -7.99 5.76 -2.89
C THR A 26 -9.25 6.28 -2.21
N PHE A 27 -10.02 7.16 -2.85
CA PHE A 27 -11.26 7.69 -2.28
C PHE A 27 -12.33 6.61 -2.11
N HIS A 28 -12.44 5.71 -3.08
CA HIS A 28 -13.35 4.57 -3.00
C HIS A 28 -12.97 3.63 -1.85
N GLY A 29 -11.68 3.34 -1.69
CA GLY A 29 -11.15 2.60 -0.54
C GLY A 29 -11.50 3.26 0.79
N GLY A 30 -11.28 4.57 0.91
CA GLY A 30 -11.66 5.35 2.09
C GLY A 30 -13.16 5.31 2.40
N TYR A 31 -14.01 5.50 1.40
CA TYR A 31 -15.47 5.44 1.54
C TYR A 31 -15.94 4.05 2.02
N LEU A 32 -15.43 2.99 1.40
CA LEU A 32 -15.77 1.61 1.80
C LEU A 32 -15.32 1.29 3.23
N LEU A 33 -14.26 1.93 3.73
CA LEU A 33 -13.81 1.75 5.11
C LEU A 33 -14.73 2.46 6.12
N THR A 34 -15.23 3.65 5.78
CA THR A 34 -16.18 4.39 6.63
C THR A 34 -17.57 3.75 6.68
N ASP A 35 -17.96 3.03 5.61
CA ASP A 35 -19.26 2.34 5.54
C ASP A 35 -19.27 1.00 6.29
N ARG A 36 -18.12 0.54 6.80
CA ARG A 36 -18.07 -0.70 7.58
C ARG A 36 -18.68 -0.53 8.97
N ARG A 37 -19.35 -1.59 9.43
CA ARG A 37 -19.98 -1.64 10.77
C ARG A 37 -19.01 -1.43 11.94
N ASN A 38 -17.72 -1.69 11.75
CA ASN A 38 -16.70 -1.52 12.78
C ASN A 38 -16.07 -0.13 12.78
N PHE A 39 -16.47 0.78 11.88
CA PHE A 39 -15.86 2.11 11.79
C PHE A 39 -15.92 2.89 13.11
N SER A 40 -17.07 2.90 13.78
CA SER A 40 -17.24 3.57 15.08
C SER A 40 -16.30 2.99 16.13
N SER A 41 -16.28 1.66 16.27
CA SER A 41 -15.39 0.98 17.21
C SER A 41 -13.90 1.27 16.94
N VAL A 42 -13.52 1.40 15.68
CA VAL A 42 -12.15 1.75 15.29
C VAL A 42 -11.85 3.22 15.61
N ALA A 43 -12.78 4.13 15.33
CA ALA A 43 -12.63 5.55 15.67
C ALA A 43 -12.53 5.74 17.20
N ASP A 44 -13.37 5.06 17.96
CA ASP A 44 -13.34 5.08 19.43
C ASP A 44 -12.04 4.49 19.97
N CYS A 45 -11.55 3.38 19.38
CA CYS A 45 -10.25 2.81 19.69
C CYS A 45 -9.14 3.85 19.44
N ILE A 46 -9.12 4.50 18.27
CA ILE A 46 -8.13 5.55 17.93
C ILE A 46 -8.16 6.68 18.96
N LEU A 47 -9.36 7.13 19.37
CA LEU A 47 -9.53 8.22 20.33
C LEU A 47 -9.19 7.83 21.78
N SER A 48 -9.32 6.54 22.11
CA SER A 48 -9.09 6.02 23.47
C SER A 48 -7.62 5.73 23.79
N ILE A 49 -6.71 5.83 22.81
CA ILE A 49 -5.31 5.44 22.99
C ILE A 49 -4.56 6.42 23.89
N GLN A 50 -3.80 5.82 24.82
CA GLN A 50 -2.81 6.53 25.60
C GLN A 50 -1.49 6.59 24.83
N THR A 51 -1.10 7.79 24.41
CA THR A 51 0.14 8.04 23.65
C THR A 51 1.39 7.60 24.39
N ASP A 52 1.36 7.63 25.73
CA ASP A 52 2.49 7.27 26.58
C ASP A 52 2.82 5.77 26.50
N ILE A 53 1.78 4.93 26.47
CA ILE A 53 1.90 3.47 26.32
C ILE A 53 2.40 3.14 24.90
N LEU A 54 1.89 3.83 23.88
CA LEU A 54 2.33 3.65 22.51
C LEU A 54 3.83 3.98 22.35
N GLN A 55 4.29 5.09 22.93
CA GLN A 55 5.69 5.49 22.89
C GLN A 55 6.58 4.50 23.64
N TRP A 56 6.12 4.00 24.78
CA TRP A 56 6.80 2.93 25.51
C TRP A 56 6.92 1.66 24.67
N LEU A 57 5.85 1.23 24.00
CA LEU A 57 5.82 0.08 23.10
C LEU A 57 6.82 0.20 21.94
N VAL A 58 6.89 1.38 21.32
CA VAL A 58 7.85 1.65 20.23
C VAL A 58 9.29 1.52 20.74
N ASN A 59 9.59 2.15 21.89
CA ASN A 59 10.92 2.07 22.51
C ASN A 59 11.28 0.63 22.91
N HIS A 60 10.30 -0.15 23.35
CA HIS A 60 10.49 -1.55 23.74
C HIS A 60 10.68 -2.47 22.53
N ALA A 61 9.92 -2.28 21.45
CA ALA A 61 10.04 -3.02 20.20
C ALA A 61 11.41 -2.84 19.52
N LEU A 62 12.05 -1.68 19.73
CA LEU A 62 13.41 -1.41 19.25
C LEU A 62 14.50 -2.12 20.07
N SER A 63 14.21 -2.49 21.32
CA SER A 63 15.20 -3.05 22.25
C SER A 63 15.10 -4.56 22.45
N VAL A 64 13.92 -5.18 22.32
CA VAL A 64 13.71 -6.62 22.58
C VAL A 64 12.98 -7.29 21.41
N SER A 65 13.47 -8.47 20.98
CA SER A 65 12.97 -9.23 19.83
C SER A 65 11.65 -9.99 20.06
N PHE A 66 11.20 -10.12 21.31
CA PHE A 66 9.95 -10.80 21.67
C PHE A 66 9.15 -9.99 22.70
N LEU A 67 8.09 -9.33 22.24
CA LEU A 67 7.07 -8.70 23.09
C LEU A 67 6.06 -9.77 23.52
N LYS A 68 6.05 -10.12 24.81
CA LYS A 68 4.98 -10.91 25.42
C LYS A 68 3.96 -9.94 25.97
N LEU A 69 2.81 -9.85 25.30
CA LEU A 69 1.65 -9.07 25.73
C LEU A 69 1.27 -9.46 27.16
N MET A 70 1.33 -8.52 28.10
CA MET A 70 0.93 -8.77 29.49
C MET A 70 -0.23 -7.88 29.93
N ASP A 71 -0.43 -6.73 29.30
CA ASP A 71 -1.41 -5.74 29.75
C ASP A 71 -2.56 -5.49 28.76
N LYS A 72 -3.73 -5.12 29.28
CA LYS A 72 -4.93 -4.85 28.48
C LYS A 72 -4.74 -3.65 27.56
N ASP A 73 -4.00 -2.66 28.01
CA ASP A 73 -3.75 -1.42 27.26
C ASP A 73 -2.74 -1.64 26.12
N GLU A 74 -1.78 -2.55 26.30
CA GLU A 74 -0.91 -3.03 25.22
C GLU A 74 -1.71 -3.76 24.15
N ALA A 75 -2.62 -4.66 24.56
CA ALA A 75 -3.47 -5.41 23.63
C ALA A 75 -4.32 -4.48 22.74
N CYS A 76 -4.85 -3.39 23.31
CA CYS A 76 -5.56 -2.35 22.56
C CYS A 76 -4.66 -1.67 21.51
N CYS A 77 -3.41 -1.35 21.86
CA CYS A 77 -2.45 -0.77 20.92
C CYS A 77 -2.11 -1.73 19.76
N PHE A 78 -2.01 -3.03 20.01
CA PHE A 78 -1.79 -4.02 18.95
C PHE A 78 -3.02 -4.23 18.06
N GLU A 79 -4.23 -4.19 18.63
CA GLU A 79 -5.47 -4.21 17.87
C GLU A 79 -5.55 -2.99 16.93
N LEU A 80 -5.20 -1.79 17.43
CA LEU A 80 -5.08 -0.60 16.60
C LEU A 80 -4.08 -0.79 15.47
N ILE A 81 -2.87 -1.29 15.74
CA ILE A 81 -1.85 -1.49 14.69
C ILE A 81 -2.37 -2.47 13.63
N SER A 82 -3.11 -3.51 14.04
CA SER A 82 -3.75 -4.44 13.11
C SER A 82 -4.78 -3.74 12.22
N VAL A 83 -5.65 -2.92 12.83
CA VAL A 83 -6.66 -2.12 12.11
C VAL A 83 -6.00 -1.11 11.18
N LEU A 84 -4.95 -0.43 11.62
CA LEU A 84 -4.19 0.52 10.82
C LEU A 84 -3.54 -0.18 9.62
N ASN A 85 -2.94 -1.36 9.80
CA ASN A 85 -2.39 -2.15 8.71
C ASN A 85 -3.47 -2.58 7.71
N HIS A 86 -4.66 -2.94 8.19
CA HIS A 86 -5.80 -3.30 7.35
C HIS A 86 -6.31 -2.11 6.51
N VAL A 87 -6.44 -0.93 7.14
CA VAL A 87 -6.80 0.32 6.46
C VAL A 87 -5.72 0.72 5.46
N SER A 88 -4.45 0.68 5.87
CA SER A 88 -3.29 1.02 5.05
C SER A 88 -3.21 0.17 3.78
N GLY A 89 -3.68 -1.08 3.82
CA GLY A 89 -3.75 -1.95 2.65
C GLY A 89 -4.57 -1.41 1.47
N HIS A 90 -5.45 -0.42 1.71
CA HIS A 90 -6.28 0.21 0.68
C HIS A 90 -5.74 1.58 0.22
N VAL A 91 -4.60 2.01 0.75
CA VAL A 91 -3.94 3.26 0.36
C VAL A 91 -2.77 2.92 -0.57
N ASP A 92 -2.81 3.44 -1.79
CA ASP A 92 -1.74 3.22 -2.76
C ASP A 92 -0.41 3.80 -2.26
N GLY A 93 0.68 3.04 -2.44
CA GLY A 93 2.01 3.40 -1.94
C GLY A 93 2.28 2.99 -0.48
N SER A 94 1.28 2.52 0.26
CA SER A 94 1.50 2.06 1.63
C SER A 94 2.35 0.80 1.73
N LEU A 95 2.95 0.56 2.91
CA LEU A 95 3.72 -0.66 3.17
C LEU A 95 2.86 -1.93 3.05
N ALA A 96 1.60 -1.86 3.48
CA ALA A 96 0.67 -2.98 3.42
C ALA A 96 0.28 -3.32 1.96
N ARG A 97 -0.06 -2.31 1.16
CA ARG A 97 -0.40 -2.48 -0.27
C ARG A 97 0.79 -3.00 -1.06
N ARG A 98 2.00 -2.50 -0.81
CA ARG A 98 3.24 -3.02 -1.41
C ARG A 98 3.45 -4.50 -1.10
N LYS A 99 3.25 -4.91 0.16
CA LYS A 99 3.37 -6.32 0.56
C LYS A 99 2.35 -7.19 -0.17
N GLN A 100 1.11 -6.71 -0.29
CA GLN A 100 0.06 -7.41 -1.03
C GLN A 100 0.41 -7.55 -2.53
N MET A 101 0.82 -6.47 -3.19
CA MET A 101 1.26 -6.51 -4.60
C MET A 101 2.41 -7.50 -4.81
N CYS A 102 3.40 -7.51 -3.92
CA CYS A 102 4.48 -8.50 -3.97
C CYS A 102 3.95 -9.95 -3.85
N SER A 103 2.92 -10.18 -3.02
CA SER A 103 2.29 -11.50 -2.89
C SER A 103 1.51 -11.88 -4.15
N GLU A 104 0.76 -10.95 -4.74
CA GLU A 104 0.02 -11.15 -5.99
C GLU A 104 0.96 -11.48 -7.15
N ILE A 105 2.04 -10.71 -7.30
CA ILE A 105 3.10 -10.97 -8.30
C ILE A 105 3.69 -12.37 -8.12
N ARG A 106 4.05 -12.75 -6.88
CA ARG A 106 4.56 -14.10 -6.60
C ARG A 106 3.54 -15.18 -6.99
N SER A 107 2.26 -14.98 -6.70
CA SER A 107 1.20 -15.94 -7.04
C SER A 107 1.03 -16.11 -8.55
N LEU A 108 1.12 -15.01 -9.31
CA LEU A 108 1.08 -15.02 -10.77
C LEU A 108 2.28 -15.75 -11.37
N ILE A 109 3.48 -15.49 -10.86
CA ILE A 109 4.71 -16.16 -11.29
C ILE A 109 4.61 -17.67 -11.10
N ILE A 110 4.15 -18.12 -9.92
CA ILE A 110 3.96 -19.54 -9.63
C ILE A 110 2.93 -20.15 -10.58
N THR A 111 1.83 -19.44 -10.84
CA THR A 111 0.75 -19.91 -11.74
C THR A 111 1.22 -20.02 -13.19
N MET A 112 2.04 -19.08 -13.66
CA MET A 112 2.53 -19.04 -15.05
C MET A 112 3.84 -19.83 -15.26
N ASN A 113 4.44 -20.36 -14.20
CA ASN A 113 5.69 -21.13 -14.24
C ASN A 113 6.85 -20.40 -14.94
N VAL A 114 6.89 -19.07 -14.81
CA VAL A 114 7.88 -18.20 -15.47
C VAL A 114 9.14 -18.09 -14.60
N PRO A 115 10.36 -18.30 -15.16
CA PRO A 115 11.60 -18.08 -14.43
C PRO A 115 11.76 -16.61 -14.03
N ILE A 116 12.23 -16.38 -12.80
CA ILE A 116 12.27 -15.05 -12.18
C ILE A 116 13.38 -14.20 -12.81
N PHE A 117 13.00 -13.15 -13.54
CA PHE A 117 13.86 -12.00 -13.82
C PHE A 117 13.10 -10.72 -13.46
N PHE A 118 13.56 -10.01 -12.44
CA PHE A 118 13.05 -8.68 -12.11
C PHE A 118 13.96 -7.63 -12.76
N ILE A 119 13.43 -6.94 -13.76
CA ILE A 119 14.07 -5.74 -14.32
C ILE A 119 13.25 -4.55 -13.82
N THR A 120 13.76 -3.87 -12.80
CA THR A 120 13.17 -2.63 -12.32
C THR A 120 13.77 -1.46 -13.09
N PHE A 121 12.94 -0.75 -13.84
CA PHE A 121 13.33 0.52 -14.44
C PHE A 121 13.01 1.65 -13.46
N SER A 122 14.03 2.35 -13.00
CA SER A 122 13.88 3.65 -12.35
C SER A 122 13.57 4.71 -13.41
N PRO A 123 12.81 5.78 -13.10
CA PRO A 123 12.65 6.91 -14.02
C PRO A 123 13.96 7.61 -14.41
N VAL A 124 15.07 7.31 -13.73
CA VAL A 124 16.43 7.78 -14.08
C VAL A 124 17.10 6.89 -15.14
N ASP A 125 16.57 5.69 -15.39
CA ASP A 125 17.16 4.69 -16.28
C ASP A 125 16.81 4.92 -17.77
N ILE A 126 16.49 6.16 -18.15
CA ILE A 126 16.17 6.56 -19.54
C ILE A 126 17.28 6.22 -20.54
N ASN A 127 18.53 6.12 -20.08
CA ASN A 127 19.69 5.76 -20.93
C ASN A 127 20.04 4.27 -20.85
N HIS A 128 19.32 3.48 -20.07
CA HIS A 128 19.60 2.06 -19.95
C HIS A 128 19.17 1.33 -21.23
N LEU A 129 20.07 0.56 -21.84
CA LEU A 129 19.85 -0.10 -23.14
C LEU A 129 18.57 -0.95 -23.19
N LEU A 130 18.26 -1.66 -22.11
CA LEU A 130 16.99 -2.41 -22.01
C LEU A 130 15.77 -1.49 -22.01
N CYS A 131 15.86 -0.29 -21.42
CA CYS A 131 14.76 0.67 -21.38
C CYS A 131 14.51 1.24 -22.79
N LEU A 132 15.58 1.60 -23.51
CA LEU A 132 15.52 2.05 -24.90
C LEU A 132 14.92 0.96 -25.83
N TYR A 133 15.40 -0.28 -25.69
CA TYR A 133 14.87 -1.43 -26.44
C TYR A 133 13.37 -1.65 -26.20
N TYR A 134 12.91 -1.56 -24.94
CA TYR A 134 11.47 -1.69 -24.63
C TYR A 134 10.63 -0.49 -25.07
N CYS A 135 11.23 0.71 -25.17
CA CYS A 135 10.59 1.89 -25.74
C CYS A 135 10.54 1.89 -27.28
N GLY A 136 11.15 0.89 -27.94
CA GLY A 136 11.12 0.73 -29.39
C GLY A 136 12.22 1.49 -30.13
N GLU A 137 13.30 1.88 -29.44
CA GLU A 137 14.54 2.41 -30.04
C GLU A 137 15.62 1.33 -30.23
#